data_AF-A0A0G1MLZ1-F1
#
_entry.id   AF-A0A0G1MLZ1-F1
#
_cell.length_a   1.000
_cell.length_b   1.000
_cell.length_c   1.000
_cell.angle_alpha   90.00
_cell.angle_beta   90.00
_cell.angle_gamma   90.00
#
_symmetry.space_group_name_H-M   'P 1'
#
loop_
_entity.id
_entity.type
_entity.pdbx_description
1 polymer ?
#
loop_
_entity_poly.entity_id
_entity_poly.type
_entity_poly.pdbx_seq_one_letter_code
_entity_poly.pdbx_strand_id
1 'polypeptide(L)'
;MLTVHELKYTIPAMPEREIYIFVGENRSKMAREKGWGWQECQRTGVPRLAAKPLWEALFEIKLDPNGQIFFNLWDDGWKISRFVPEILKEMAEDGEVIIGMGRKVQAELRRLNIPHREMAHPAARGKIRATHLYRKHVREVLG
;
A
#
# COMPACT_ATOMS: atom_id res chain seq x y z
N MET A 1 -34.15 -3.03 -29.30
CA MET A 1 -32.82 -3.67 -29.30
C MET A 1 -31.84 -2.54 -29.09
N LEU A 2 -31.27 -2.41 -27.88
CA LEU A 2 -30.38 -1.29 -27.56
C LEU A 2 -29.06 -1.47 -28.32
N THR A 3 -28.59 -0.40 -28.94
CA THR A 3 -27.31 -0.38 -29.67
C THR A 3 -26.14 -0.52 -28.68
N VAL A 4 -24.98 -1.00 -29.17
CA VAL A 4 -23.74 -1.09 -28.36
C VAL A 4 -23.34 0.27 -27.75
N HIS A 5 -23.81 1.38 -28.34
CA HIS A 5 -23.63 2.73 -27.84
C HIS A 5 -24.47 3.02 -26.58
N GLU A 6 -25.68 2.47 -26.48
CA GLU A 6 -26.59 2.66 -25.33
C GLU A 6 -26.20 1.79 -24.12
N LEU A 7 -25.44 0.71 -24.34
CA LEU A 7 -24.89 -0.13 -23.27
C LEU A 7 -23.69 0.49 -22.54
N LYS A 8 -22.97 1.43 -23.17
CA LYS A 8 -21.85 2.13 -22.52
C LYS A 8 -22.29 3.16 -21.47
N TYR A 9 -23.57 3.56 -21.47
CA TYR A 9 -24.12 4.59 -20.58
C TYR A 9 -25.12 4.07 -19.54
N THR A 10 -25.42 2.77 -19.53
CA THR A 10 -26.33 2.14 -18.54
C THR A 10 -25.61 1.46 -17.38
N ILE A 11 -24.29 1.25 -17.51
CA ILE A 11 -23.45 0.85 -16.39
C ILE A 11 -22.77 2.14 -15.92
N PRO A 12 -23.07 2.68 -14.72
CA PRO A 12 -22.27 3.77 -14.18
C PRO A 12 -20.82 3.29 -14.25
N ALA A 13 -19.95 4.08 -14.90
CA ALA A 13 -18.52 3.84 -14.86
C ALA A 13 -18.19 3.52 -13.41
N MET A 14 -17.82 2.26 -13.13
CA MET A 14 -17.33 1.93 -11.80
C MET A 14 -16.21 2.93 -11.57
N PRO A 15 -16.24 3.73 -10.48
CA PRO A 15 -15.19 4.71 -10.26
C PRO A 15 -13.87 3.98 -10.44
N GLU A 16 -13.00 4.51 -11.29
CA GLU A 16 -11.68 3.93 -11.54
C GLU A 16 -11.12 3.55 -10.17
N ARG A 17 -10.92 2.25 -9.95
CA ARG A 17 -10.48 1.78 -8.64
C ARG A 17 -9.09 2.36 -8.47
N GLU A 18 -8.95 3.31 -7.55
CA GLU A 18 -7.63 3.84 -7.23
C GLU A 18 -6.79 2.68 -6.68
N ILE A 19 -5.79 2.28 -7.47
CA ILE A 19 -4.79 1.30 -7.10
C ILE A 19 -3.57 2.07 -6.58
N TYR A 20 -3.26 1.86 -5.31
CA TYR A 20 -2.09 2.36 -4.63
C TYR A 20 -1.08 1.24 -4.44
N ILE A 21 0.20 1.60 -4.57
CA ILE A 21 1.32 0.69 -4.37
C ILE A 21 1.98 0.99 -3.03
N PHE A 22 1.67 0.21 -2.00
CA PHE A 22 2.20 0.39 -0.65
C PHE A 22 3.57 -0.29 -0.51
N VAL A 23 4.58 0.49 -0.16
CA VAL A 23 5.95 0.01 0.00
C VAL A 23 6.34 0.06 1.48
N GLY A 24 6.46 -1.11 2.09
CA GLY A 24 6.99 -1.31 3.44
C GLY A 24 8.50 -1.55 3.45
N GLU A 25 9.05 -1.72 4.66
CA GLU A 25 10.45 -2.08 4.84
C GLU A 25 10.68 -3.57 4.49
N ASN A 26 11.04 -4.39 5.48
CA ASN A 26 11.05 -5.84 5.39
C ASN A 26 10.09 -6.45 6.42
N ARG A 27 9.97 -7.77 6.41
CA ARG A 27 9.17 -8.46 7.43
C ARG A 27 9.86 -8.38 8.79
N SER A 28 9.07 -8.03 9.81
CA SER A 28 9.53 -8.10 11.20
C SER A 28 9.95 -9.54 11.59
N LYS A 29 10.77 -9.69 12.63
CA LYS A 29 11.15 -11.01 13.18
C LYS A 29 9.93 -11.92 13.39
N MET A 30 8.89 -11.41 14.05
CA MET A 30 7.66 -12.16 14.30
C MET A 30 6.93 -12.55 13.01
N ALA A 31 6.87 -11.64 12.02
CA ALA A 31 6.26 -11.95 10.73
C ALA A 31 7.00 -13.08 10.01
N ARG A 32 8.33 -13.08 10.03
CA ARG A 32 9.16 -14.14 9.45
C ARG A 32 8.95 -15.47 10.15
N GLU A 33 9.03 -15.50 11.47
CA GLU A 33 8.82 -16.71 12.28
C GLU A 33 7.43 -17.33 12.09
N LYS A 34 6.42 -16.52 11.81
CA LYS A 34 5.03 -16.96 11.59
C LYS A 34 4.66 -17.15 10.12
N GLY A 35 5.59 -16.91 9.19
CA GLY A 35 5.31 -16.97 7.76
C GLY A 35 4.32 -15.91 7.26
N TRP A 36 4.10 -14.84 8.02
CA TRP A 36 3.17 -13.78 7.65
C TRP A 36 3.83 -12.78 6.70
N GLY A 37 3.07 -12.33 5.70
CA GLY A 37 3.43 -11.27 4.76
C GLY A 37 2.16 -10.56 4.29
N TRP A 38 2.32 -9.56 3.42
CA TRP A 38 1.19 -8.82 2.88
C TRP A 38 0.24 -9.71 2.09
N GLN A 39 0.81 -10.53 1.19
CA GLN A 39 0.09 -11.48 0.35
C GLN A 39 -0.65 -12.53 1.19
N GLU A 40 -0.06 -12.98 2.31
CA GLU A 40 -0.72 -13.91 3.22
C GLU A 40 -1.92 -13.27 3.94
N CYS A 41 -1.80 -11.99 4.33
CA CYS A 41 -2.93 -11.25 4.89
C CYS A 41 -4.05 -11.09 3.85
N GLN A 42 -3.71 -10.78 2.60
CA GLN A 42 -4.67 -10.67 1.49
C GLN A 42 -5.37 -12.00 1.23
N ARG A 43 -4.60 -13.08 1.07
CA ARG A 43 -5.10 -14.44 0.81
C ARG A 43 -6.07 -14.94 1.87
N THR A 44 -5.79 -14.66 3.14
CA THR A 44 -6.61 -15.12 4.27
C THR A 44 -7.71 -14.14 4.66
N GLY A 45 -7.64 -12.89 4.20
CA GLY A 45 -8.50 -11.80 4.65
C GLY A 45 -8.26 -11.40 6.11
N VAL A 46 -7.21 -11.91 6.77
CA VAL A 46 -6.97 -11.64 8.19
C VAL A 46 -5.68 -10.83 8.38
N PRO A 47 -5.76 -9.51 8.65
CA PRO A 47 -4.57 -8.69 8.79
C PRO A 47 -3.80 -9.01 10.08
N ARG A 48 -2.47 -9.01 9.98
CA ARG A 48 -1.53 -9.25 11.09
C ARG A 48 -0.58 -8.08 11.29
N LEU A 49 -0.15 -7.85 12.53
CA LEU A 49 0.89 -6.88 12.86
C LEU A 49 0.60 -5.49 12.25
N ALA A 50 1.52 -4.94 11.46
CA ALA A 50 1.38 -3.64 10.80
C ALA A 50 0.23 -3.60 9.78
N ALA A 51 -0.19 -4.74 9.21
CA ALA A 51 -1.33 -4.77 8.31
C ALA A 51 -2.63 -4.41 9.01
N LYS A 52 -2.79 -4.74 10.31
CA LYS A 52 -4.04 -4.46 11.03
C LYS A 52 -4.41 -2.97 11.07
N PRO A 53 -3.57 -2.06 11.59
CA PRO A 53 -3.91 -0.63 11.59
C PRO A 53 -4.02 -0.05 10.18
N LEU A 54 -3.25 -0.54 9.20
CA LEU A 54 -3.36 -0.10 7.81
C LEU A 54 -4.70 -0.49 7.19
N TRP A 55 -5.09 -1.76 7.30
CA TRP A 55 -6.35 -2.27 6.77
C TRP A 55 -7.55 -1.57 7.42
N GLU A 56 -7.54 -1.39 8.74
CA GLU A 56 -8.58 -0.62 9.42
C GLU A 56 -8.70 0.82 8.87
N ALA A 57 -7.57 1.47 8.57
CA ALA A 57 -7.58 2.82 8.00
C ALA A 57 -8.07 2.85 6.54
N LEU A 58 -7.67 1.86 5.72
CA LEU A 58 -8.13 1.73 4.33
C LEU A 58 -9.64 1.47 4.26
N PHE A 59 -10.17 0.58 5.11
CA PHE A 59 -11.61 0.33 5.18
C PHE A 59 -12.40 1.58 5.58
N GLU A 60 -11.87 2.42 6.47
CA GLU A 60 -12.52 3.67 6.87
C GLU A 60 -12.68 4.66 5.71
N ILE A 61 -11.77 4.63 4.73
CA ILE A 61 -11.86 5.43 3.50
C ILE A 61 -12.40 4.63 2.31
N LYS A 62 -13.02 3.46 2.56
CA LYS A 62 -13.65 2.59 1.56
C LYS A 62 -12.69 2.03 0.49
N LEU A 63 -11.39 1.96 0.80
CA LEU A 63 -10.41 1.23 -0.02
C LEU A 63 -10.31 -0.21 0.46
N ASP A 64 -10.51 -1.16 -0.46
CA ASP A 64 -10.31 -2.58 -0.20
C ASP A 64 -8.82 -2.93 -0.27
N PRO A 65 -8.17 -3.37 0.82
CA PRO A 65 -6.78 -3.79 0.81
C PRO A 65 -6.48 -4.94 -0.17
N ASN A 66 -7.46 -5.77 -0.52
CA ASN A 66 -7.26 -6.84 -1.50
C ASN A 66 -7.18 -6.32 -2.94
N GLY A 67 -7.66 -5.10 -3.20
CA GLY A 67 -7.51 -4.41 -4.47
C GLY A 67 -6.22 -3.61 -4.60
N GLN A 68 -5.35 -3.60 -3.57
CA GLN A 68 -4.13 -2.81 -3.52
C GLN A 68 -2.88 -3.69 -3.65
N ILE A 69 -1.74 -3.08 -4.00
CA ILE A 69 -0.48 -3.79 -4.18
C ILE A 69 0.46 -3.46 -3.02
N PHE A 70 1.16 -4.47 -2.51
CA PHE A 70 2.09 -4.33 -1.38
C PHE A 70 3.45 -4.93 -1.69
N PHE A 71 4.49 -4.12 -1.55
CA PHE A 71 5.88 -4.54 -1.64
C PHE A 71 6.63 -4.29 -0.34
N ASN A 72 7.67 -5.09 -0.12
CA ASN A 72 8.73 -4.79 0.84
C ASN A 72 9.95 -4.38 0.03
N LEU A 73 10.54 -3.22 0.35
CA LEU A 73 11.70 -2.71 -0.40
C LEU A 73 12.96 -3.53 -0.12
N TRP A 74 13.08 -4.07 1.10
CA TRP A 74 14.16 -4.97 1.48
C TRP A 74 13.67 -6.40 1.67
N ASP A 75 14.53 -7.36 1.32
CA ASP A 75 14.34 -8.75 1.70
C ASP A 75 14.57 -8.97 3.22
N ASP A 76 14.35 -10.21 3.67
CA ASP A 76 14.53 -10.57 5.07
C ASP A 76 16.00 -10.52 5.53
N GLY A 77 16.96 -10.42 4.60
CA GLY A 77 18.38 -10.19 4.82
C GLY A 77 18.80 -8.72 4.75
N TRP A 78 17.83 -7.79 4.68
CA TRP A 78 18.04 -6.35 4.56
C TRP A 78 18.75 -5.90 3.28
N LYS A 79 18.75 -6.73 2.23
CA LYS A 79 19.21 -6.32 0.91
C LYS A 79 18.04 -5.73 0.15
N ILE A 80 18.28 -4.63 -0.57
CA ILE A 80 17.27 -4.07 -1.46
C ILE A 80 16.92 -5.14 -2.48
N SER A 81 15.63 -5.39 -2.67
CA SER A 81 15.17 -6.32 -3.69
C SER A 81 15.65 -5.86 -5.07
N ARG A 82 16.21 -6.77 -5.87
CA ARG A 82 16.73 -6.45 -7.19
C ARG A 82 15.66 -5.89 -8.13
N PHE A 83 14.44 -6.41 -8.04
CA PHE A 83 13.37 -6.14 -9.00
C PHE A 83 12.37 -5.09 -8.52
N VAL A 84 12.17 -4.95 -7.21
CA VAL A 84 11.14 -4.05 -6.67
C VAL A 84 11.36 -2.60 -7.12
N PRO A 85 12.58 -2.01 -7.06
CA PRO A 85 12.80 -0.66 -7.55
C PRO A 85 12.50 -0.47 -9.05
N GLU A 86 12.76 -1.47 -9.89
CA GLU A 86 12.48 -1.42 -11.33
C GLU A 86 10.96 -1.42 -11.56
N ILE A 87 10.24 -2.36 -10.94
CA ILE A 87 8.78 -2.45 -10.99
C ILE A 87 8.11 -1.17 -10.47
N LEU A 88 8.62 -0.59 -9.38
CA LEU A 88 8.07 0.65 -8.82
C LEU A 88 8.27 1.85 -9.74
N LYS A 89 9.34 1.88 -10.55
CA LYS A 89 9.56 2.94 -11.54
C LYS A 89 8.59 2.78 -12.71
N GLU A 90 8.45 1.56 -13.23
CA GLU A 90 7.50 1.25 -14.30
C GLU A 90 6.07 1.65 -13.89
N MET A 91 5.63 1.22 -12.69
CA MET A 91 4.33 1.64 -12.14
C MET A 91 4.24 3.16 -11.92
N ALA A 92 5.31 3.84 -11.51
CA ALA A 92 5.25 5.30 -11.39
C ALA A 92 5.15 6.00 -12.76
N GLU A 93 5.76 5.42 -13.80
CA GLU A 93 5.71 5.92 -15.19
C GLU A 93 4.33 5.69 -15.83
N ASP A 94 3.66 4.58 -15.49
CA ASP A 94 2.30 4.24 -15.93
C ASP A 94 1.21 5.04 -15.18
N GLY A 95 1.58 5.78 -14.14
CA GLY A 95 0.73 6.74 -13.44
C GLY A 95 0.20 6.25 -12.08
N GLU A 96 0.59 5.06 -11.63
CA GLU A 96 0.23 4.52 -10.33
C GLU A 96 0.86 5.32 -9.18
N VAL A 97 0.11 5.43 -8.08
CA VAL A 97 0.56 6.19 -6.91
C VAL A 97 1.32 5.28 -5.95
N ILE A 98 2.62 5.50 -5.85
CA ILE A 98 3.48 4.81 -4.87
C ILE A 98 3.34 5.46 -3.49
N ILE A 99 3.18 4.64 -2.45
CA ILE A 99 3.08 5.04 -1.05
C ILE A 99 4.27 4.50 -0.27
N GLY A 100 5.21 5.37 0.09
CA GLY A 100 6.38 5.02 0.90
C GLY A 100 6.05 5.00 2.40
N MET A 101 6.01 3.82 3.02
CA MET A 101 5.65 3.66 4.43
C MET A 101 6.88 3.71 5.34
N GLY A 102 7.04 4.82 6.04
CA GLY A 102 8.11 5.02 7.03
C GLY A 102 9.36 5.69 6.45
N ARG A 103 10.10 6.38 7.34
CA ARG A 103 11.21 7.26 6.98
C ARG A 103 12.32 6.55 6.21
N LYS A 104 12.61 5.29 6.55
CA LYS A 104 13.66 4.50 5.89
C LYS A 104 13.28 4.19 4.44
N VAL A 105 12.06 3.71 4.21
CA VAL A 105 11.53 3.48 2.85
C VAL A 105 11.56 4.78 2.05
N GLN A 106 11.03 5.87 2.60
CA GLN A 106 10.94 7.15 1.91
C GLN A 106 12.32 7.70 1.52
N ALA A 107 13.30 7.63 2.43
CA ALA A 107 14.67 8.03 2.12
C ALA A 107 15.28 7.23 0.97
N GLU A 108 15.03 5.92 0.95
CA GLU A 108 15.52 5.04 -0.10
C GLU A 108 14.81 5.28 -1.44
N LEU A 109 13.49 5.45 -1.44
CA LEU A 109 12.73 5.80 -2.65
C LEU A 109 13.20 7.15 -3.23
N ARG A 110 13.47 8.16 -2.37
CA ARG A 110 14.09 9.42 -2.81
C ARG A 110 15.47 9.21 -3.43
N ARG A 111 16.32 8.39 -2.80
CA ARG A 111 17.66 8.07 -3.33
C ARG A 111 17.60 7.40 -4.70
N LEU A 112 16.56 6.62 -4.95
CA LEU A 112 16.32 5.89 -6.20
C LEU A 112 15.55 6.71 -7.24
N ASN A 113 15.17 7.96 -6.93
CA ASN A 113 14.33 8.83 -7.75
C ASN A 113 12.97 8.22 -8.11
N ILE A 114 12.32 7.53 -7.15
CA ILE A 114 10.98 6.97 -7.33
C ILE A 114 9.96 7.97 -6.72
N PRO A 115 9.08 8.60 -7.53
CA PRO A 115 8.02 9.47 -7.03
C PRO A 115 7.11 8.69 -6.07
N HIS A 116 6.79 9.29 -4.92
CA HIS A 116 5.91 8.65 -3.93
C HIS A 116 5.25 9.68 -3.01
N ARG A 117 4.12 9.29 -2.42
CA ARG A 117 3.56 9.97 -1.25
C ARG A 117 4.13 9.35 0.03
N GLU A 118 4.34 10.20 1.03
CA GLU A 118 4.94 9.79 2.30
C GLU A 118 3.88 9.39 3.32
N MET A 119 3.86 8.11 3.72
CA MET A 119 2.97 7.61 4.76
C MET A 119 3.75 7.19 6.00
N ALA A 120 3.24 7.52 7.19
CA ALA A 120 3.79 6.99 8.43
C ALA A 120 3.67 5.45 8.43
N HIS A 121 4.72 4.75 8.86
CA HIS A 121 4.66 3.28 8.93
C HIS A 121 3.57 2.85 9.93
N PRO A 122 2.72 1.85 9.63
CA PRO A 122 1.63 1.45 10.54
C PRO A 122 2.11 0.93 11.91
N ALA A 123 3.35 0.44 11.97
CA ALA A 123 4.02 0.04 13.22
C ALA A 123 4.82 1.17 13.91
N ALA A 124 4.71 2.42 13.44
CA ALA A 124 5.40 3.55 14.04
C ALA A 124 4.99 3.73 15.52
N ARG A 125 5.97 4.08 16.35
CA ARG A 125 5.76 4.35 17.79
C ARG A 125 5.48 5.84 18.02
N GLY A 126 5.01 6.18 19.22
CA GLY A 126 4.68 7.55 19.62
C GLY A 126 3.22 7.91 19.35
N LYS A 127 2.92 9.21 19.31
CA LYS A 127 1.53 9.73 19.22
C LYS A 127 0.78 9.19 18.00
N ILE A 128 1.45 9.05 16.85
CA ILE A 128 0.84 8.54 15.61
C ILE A 128 0.27 7.13 15.74
N ARG A 129 0.73 6.33 16.73
CA ARG A 129 0.18 5.00 16.99
C ARG A 129 -1.29 5.05 17.42
N ALA A 130 -1.77 6.18 17.95
CA ALA A 130 -3.17 6.32 18.31
C ALA A 130 -4.02 6.12 17.05
N THR A 131 -4.90 5.11 17.08
CA THR A 131 -5.67 4.63 15.92
C THR A 131 -6.33 5.76 15.13
N HIS A 132 -6.98 6.70 15.82
CA HIS A 132 -7.65 7.86 15.19
C HIS A 132 -6.68 8.80 14.47
N LEU A 133 -5.47 9.02 15.01
CA LEU A 133 -4.44 9.84 14.36
C LEU A 133 -3.88 9.14 13.14
N TYR A 134 -3.67 7.83 13.22
CA TYR A 134 -3.20 7.05 12.07
C TYR A 134 -4.23 7.04 10.93
N ARG A 135 -5.51 6.82 11.24
CA ARG A 135 -6.61 6.88 10.25
C ARG A 135 -6.72 8.25 9.60
N LYS A 136 -6.64 9.31 10.40
CA LYS A 136 -6.61 10.69 9.89
C LYS A 136 -5.42 10.90 8.94
N HIS A 137 -4.22 10.46 9.32
CA HIS A 137 -3.02 10.54 8.49
C HIS A 137 -3.19 9.78 7.16
N VAL A 138 -3.73 8.56 7.20
CA VAL A 138 -3.97 7.76 5.98
C VAL A 138 -4.95 8.47 5.04
N ARG A 139 -6.04 9.03 5.56
CA ARG A 139 -6.98 9.85 4.79
C ARG A 139 -6.27 11.04 4.15
N GLU A 140 -5.52 11.82 4.92
CA GLU A 140 -4.79 12.99 4.40
C GLU A 140 -3.80 12.65 3.27
N VAL A 141 -3.21 11.45 3.30
CA VAL A 141 -2.26 11.00 2.25
C VAL A 141 -2.98 10.50 0.99
N LEU A 142 -4.15 9.90 1.13
CA LEU A 142 -4.82 9.19 0.03
C LEU A 142 -5.96 10.02 -0.60
N GLY A 143 -6.65 10.88 0.15
CA GLY A 143 -7.79 11.68 -0.31
C GLY A 143 -9.04 11.45 0.52
#